data_AF-A0A3M0WZE4-F1
#
_entry.id   AF-A0A3M0WZE4-F1
#
_cell.length_a   1.000
_cell.length_b   1.000
_cell.length_c   1.000
_cell.angle_alpha   90.00
_cell.angle_beta   90.00
_cell.angle_gamma   90.00
#
_symmetry.space_group_name_H-M   'P 1'
#
loop_
_entity.id
_entity.type
_entity.pdbx_description
1 polymer ?
#
loop_
_entity_poly.entity_id
_entity_poly.type
_entity_poly.pdbx_seq_one_letter_code
_entity_poly.pdbx_strand_id
1 'polypeptide(L)'
;LRPKAGGIAFVLAAMDGQIRTMIDVTIAYPEGIPTAWDFFCGRVHHIKVFVDKRPIPPHLLSGDYTNDPDFRQTFQTWVNDLWYEKDKRLSQMLEDTKKTWRNSHVFCKQSK
;
A
#
# COMPACT_ATOMS: atom_id res chain seq x y z
N LEU A 1 7.20 0.23 -8.99
CA LEU A 1 8.05 -0.57 -8.06
C LEU A 1 8.00 -2.05 -8.45
N ARG A 2 9.10 -2.83 -8.37
CA ARG A 2 9.04 -4.27 -8.68
C ARG A 2 8.34 -5.03 -7.53
N PRO A 3 7.24 -5.78 -7.78
CA PRO A 3 6.57 -6.55 -6.74
C PRO A 3 7.47 -7.67 -6.24
N LYS A 4 7.74 -7.70 -4.93
CA LYS A 4 8.39 -8.84 -4.26
C LYS A 4 7.30 -9.83 -3.82
N ALA A 5 6.74 -10.56 -4.78
CA ALA A 5 5.63 -11.50 -4.53
C ALA A 5 6.02 -12.69 -3.63
N GLY A 6 7.28 -13.11 -3.63
CA GLY A 6 7.74 -14.31 -2.91
C GLY A 6 7.60 -14.24 -1.39
N GLY A 7 7.76 -13.06 -0.78
CA GLY A 7 7.63 -12.91 0.68
C GLY A 7 6.19 -13.07 1.16
N ILE A 8 5.23 -12.51 0.43
CA ILE A 8 3.80 -12.58 0.77
C ILE A 8 3.30 -14.02 0.60
N ALA A 9 3.71 -14.69 -0.48
CA ALA A 9 3.35 -16.07 -0.74
C ALA A 9 3.89 -17.04 0.34
N PHE A 10 5.12 -16.83 0.80
CA PHE A 10 5.71 -17.63 1.87
C PHE A 10 4.94 -17.50 3.19
N VAL A 11 4.55 -16.27 3.57
CA VAL A 11 3.77 -16.04 4.81
C VAL A 11 2.38 -16.67 4.71
N LEU A 12 1.73 -16.58 3.54
CA LEU A 12 0.42 -17.21 3.32
C LEU A 12 0.50 -18.74 3.40
N ALA A 13 1.52 -19.35 2.78
CA ALA A 13 1.73 -20.80 2.85
C ALA A 13 2.12 -21.29 4.26
N ALA A 14 2.90 -20.49 5.01
CA ALA A 14 3.33 -20.84 6.37
C ALA A 14 2.20 -20.77 7.40
N MET A 15 1.15 -19.98 7.13
CA MET A 15 0.02 -19.75 8.04
C MET A 15 -1.27 -20.40 7.55
N ASP A 16 -1.15 -21.47 6.73
CA ASP A 16 -2.24 -22.22 6.07
C ASP A 16 -3.57 -22.17 6.84
N GLY A 17 -4.51 -21.37 6.32
CA GLY A 17 -5.86 -21.23 6.87
C GLY A 17 -6.12 -20.15 7.93
N GLN A 18 -5.10 -19.46 8.48
CA GLN A 18 -5.29 -18.45 9.53
C GLN A 18 -5.39 -17.00 9.01
N ILE A 19 -4.78 -16.67 7.87
CA ILE A 19 -4.86 -15.31 7.29
C ILE A 19 -5.99 -15.25 6.27
N ARG A 20 -7.11 -14.61 6.64
CA ARG A 20 -8.27 -14.41 5.74
C ARG A 20 -8.38 -12.98 5.19
N THR A 21 -7.59 -12.06 5.73
CA THR A 21 -7.71 -10.63 5.42
C THR A 21 -6.32 -10.03 5.27
N MET A 22 -6.12 -9.30 4.17
CA MET A 22 -4.90 -8.54 3.93
C MET A 22 -5.15 -7.08 4.25
N ILE A 23 -4.24 -6.48 5.03
CA ILE A 23 -4.24 -5.05 5.29
C ILE A 23 -3.32 -4.38 4.28
N ASP A 24 -3.90 -3.55 3.43
CA ASP A 24 -3.18 -2.69 2.52
C ASP A 24 -2.95 -1.33 3.18
N VAL A 25 -1.69 -1.00 3.48
CA VAL A 25 -1.29 0.32 3.95
C VAL A 25 -0.47 1.00 2.85
N THR A 26 -0.98 2.11 2.34
CA THR A 26 -0.29 2.99 1.38
C THR A 26 0.05 4.30 2.08
N ILE A 27 1.34 4.61 2.16
CA ILE A 27 1.84 5.84 2.79
C ILE A 27 2.40 6.74 1.69
N ALA A 28 1.83 7.93 1.56
CA ALA A 28 2.26 8.95 0.60
C ALA A 28 2.94 10.12 1.33
N TYR A 29 4.15 10.44 0.89
CA TYR A 29 4.93 11.59 1.33
C TYR A 29 4.94 12.65 0.22
N PRO A 30 4.02 13.64 0.25
CA PRO A 30 3.89 14.62 -0.81
C PRO A 30 5.07 15.59 -0.92
N GLU A 31 5.81 15.80 0.17
CA GLU A 31 6.97 16.70 0.25
C GLU A 31 8.29 16.00 -0.13
N GLY A 32 8.23 14.76 -0.61
CA GLY A 32 9.39 13.94 -0.92
C GLY A 32 9.67 12.90 0.17
N ILE A 33 10.67 12.05 -0.07
CA ILE A 33 11.05 10.98 0.87
C ILE A 33 11.82 11.62 2.03
N PRO A 34 11.28 11.64 3.26
CA PRO A 34 11.99 12.23 4.39
C PRO A 34 13.18 11.37 4.78
N THR A 35 14.27 12.02 5.21
CA THR A 35 15.38 11.30 5.83
C THR A 35 14.94 10.79 7.20
N ALA A 36 15.52 9.69 7.71
CA ALA A 36 15.21 9.20 9.06
C ALA A 36 15.37 10.31 10.12
N TRP A 37 16.38 11.16 9.94
CA TRP A 37 16.62 12.32 10.80
C TRP A 37 15.53 13.40 10.70
N ASP A 38 14.89 13.57 9.55
CA ASP A 38 13.79 14.51 9.38
C ASP A 38 12.54 14.04 10.12
N PHE A 39 12.33 12.73 10.20
CA PHE A 39 11.31 12.13 11.06
C PHE A 39 11.58 12.42 12.54
N PHE A 40 12.82 12.22 13.01
CA PHE A 40 13.20 12.49 14.40
C PHE A 40 13.15 13.98 14.76
N CYS A 41 13.46 14.87 13.81
CA CYS A 41 13.41 16.32 13.99
C CYS A 41 12.00 16.91 13.79
N GLY A 42 10.97 16.11 13.50
CA GLY A 42 9.61 16.60 13.26
C GLY A 42 9.47 17.46 11.99
N ARG A 43 10.38 17.33 11.03
CA ARG A 43 10.39 18.07 9.75
C ARG A 43 9.49 17.46 8.68
N VAL A 44 8.72 16.43 9.03
CA VAL A 44 7.71 15.84 8.15
C VAL A 44 6.39 16.54 8.40
N HIS A 45 6.03 17.51 7.56
CA HIS A 45 4.85 18.34 7.81
C HIS A 45 3.54 17.63 7.45
N HIS A 46 3.55 16.76 6.42
CA HIS A 46 2.34 16.11 5.92
C HIS A 46 2.60 14.66 5.54
N ILE A 47 1.82 13.75 6.13
CA ILE A 47 1.82 12.33 5.79
C ILE A 47 0.38 11.94 5.47
N LYS A 48 0.14 11.39 4.27
CA LYS A 48 -1.16 10.81 3.92
C LYS A 48 -1.06 9.30 4.04
N VAL A 49 -1.82 8.73 4.97
CA VAL A 49 -1.92 7.29 5.14
C VAL A 49 -3.28 6.83 4.63
N PHE A 50 -3.25 5.84 3.75
CA PHE A 50 -4.44 5.16 3.26
C PHE A 50 -4.39 3.71 3.73
N VAL A 51 -5.43 3.28 4.44
CA VAL A 51 -5.55 1.91 4.95
C VAL A 51 -6.80 1.29 4.37
N ASP A 52 -6.65 0.13 3.76
CA ASP A 52 -7.74 -0.64 3.16
C ASP A 52 -7.64 -2.11 3.57
N LYS A 53 -8.80 -2.69 3.89
CA LYS A 53 -8.89 -4.10 4.31
C LYS A 53 -9.45 -4.87 3.13
N ARG A 54 -8.62 -5.70 2.51
CA ARG A 54 -9.03 -6.49 1.35
C ARG A 54 -9.15 -7.96 1.72
N PRO A 55 -10.30 -8.61 1.44
CA PRO A 55 -10.40 -10.05 1.58
C PRO A 55 -9.48 -10.72 0.56
N ILE A 56 -8.75 -11.74 0.99
CA ILE A 56 -7.96 -12.56 0.06
C ILE A 56 -8.93 -13.53 -0.62
N PRO A 57 -8.90 -13.66 -1.97
CA PRO A 57 -9.75 -14.61 -2.67
C PRO A 57 -9.55 -16.04 -2.12
N PRO A 58 -10.64 -16.81 -1.87
CA PRO A 58 -10.53 -18.15 -1.28
C PRO A 58 -9.66 -19.11 -2.09
N HIS A 59 -9.66 -18.96 -3.42
CA HIS A 59 -8.83 -19.78 -4.32
C HIS A 59 -7.33 -19.54 -4.14
N LEU A 60 -6.91 -18.42 -3.54
CA LEU A 60 -5.51 -18.11 -3.22
C LEU A 60 -5.12 -18.49 -1.77
N LEU A 61 -6.10 -18.86 -0.94
CA LEU A 61 -5.87 -19.19 0.47
C LEU A 61 -5.50 -20.64 0.71
N SER A 62 -5.82 -21.53 -0.23
CA SER A 62 -5.67 -22.99 -0.08
C SER A 62 -4.81 -23.62 -1.18
N GLY A 63 -4.11 -22.82 -1.98
CA GLY A 63 -3.27 -23.30 -3.06
C GLY A 63 -1.82 -23.52 -2.64
N ASP A 64 -1.21 -24.57 -3.18
CA ASP A 64 0.18 -24.94 -2.87
C ASP A 64 1.17 -24.10 -3.67
N TYR A 65 1.56 -22.95 -3.11
CA TYR A 65 2.59 -22.10 -3.72
C TYR A 65 3.95 -22.80 -3.89
N THR A 66 4.23 -23.90 -3.19
CA THR A 66 5.55 -24.56 -3.26
C THR A 66 5.59 -25.63 -4.33
N ASN A 67 4.51 -26.38 -4.53
CA ASN A 67 4.48 -27.52 -5.45
C ASN A 67 3.67 -27.26 -6.72
N ASP A 68 2.87 -26.19 -6.81
CA ASP A 68 2.03 -25.90 -7.97
C ASP A 68 2.52 -24.65 -8.75
N PRO A 69 3.15 -24.83 -9.93
CA PRO A 69 3.59 -23.72 -10.77
C PRO A 69 2.44 -22.93 -11.42
N ASP A 70 1.29 -23.53 -11.70
CA ASP A 70 0.13 -22.84 -12.26
C ASP A 70 -0.52 -21.92 -11.21
N PHE A 71 -0.56 -22.38 -9.97
CA PHE A 71 -0.96 -21.57 -8.83
C PHE A 71 -0.02 -20.38 -8.62
N ARG A 72 1.30 -20.59 -8.71
CA ARG A 72 2.30 -19.49 -8.62
C ARG A 72 2.05 -18.41 -9.67
N GLN A 73 1.77 -18.79 -10.92
CA GLN A 73 1.52 -17.83 -11.98
C GLN A 73 0.24 -17.04 -11.72
N THR A 74 -0.83 -17.71 -11.29
CA THR A 74 -2.09 -17.07 -10.91
C THR A 74 -1.90 -16.07 -9.76
N PHE A 75 -1.15 -16.48 -8.73
CA PHE A 75 -0.82 -15.62 -7.59
C PHE A 75 0.04 -14.42 -7.99
N GLN A 76 1.04 -14.61 -8.85
CA GLN A 76 1.88 -13.53 -9.36
C GLN A 76 1.06 -12.50 -10.14
N THR A 77 0.16 -12.95 -11.02
CA THR A 77 -0.78 -12.07 -11.73
C THR A 77 -1.62 -11.26 -10.76
N TRP A 78 -2.21 -11.91 -9.76
CA TRP A 78 -3.01 -11.23 -8.74
C TRP A 78 -2.21 -10.18 -7.93
N VAL A 79 -0.98 -10.51 -7.52
CA VAL A 79 -0.11 -9.55 -6.83
C VAL A 79 0.25 -8.37 -7.74
N ASN A 80 0.49 -8.61 -9.04
CA ASN A 80 0.79 -7.55 -10.00
C ASN A 80 -0.40 -6.59 -10.15
N ASP A 81 -1.62 -7.12 -10.25
CA ASP A 81 -2.83 -6.31 -10.35
C ASP A 81 -3.03 -5.44 -9.10
N LEU A 82 -2.85 -6.03 -7.91
CA LEU A 82 -2.85 -5.26 -6.66
C LEU A 82 -1.80 -4.15 -6.64
N TRP A 83 -0.60 -4.43 -7.17
CA TRP A 83 0.45 -3.44 -7.26
C TRP A 83 0.08 -2.29 -8.20
N TYR A 84 -0.51 -2.60 -9.34
CA TYR A 84 -0.96 -1.60 -10.30
C TYR A 84 -2.04 -0.68 -9.70
N GLU A 85 -3.00 -1.25 -8.97
CA GLU A 85 -4.01 -0.46 -8.26
C GLU A 85 -3.41 0.47 -7.20
N LYS A 86 -2.46 -0.03 -6.40
CA LYS A 86 -1.76 0.79 -5.40
C LYS A 86 -0.95 1.91 -6.04
N ASP A 87 -0.26 1.64 -7.14
CA ASP A 87 0.55 2.63 -7.86
C ASP A 87 -0.33 3.76 -8.44
N LYS A 88 -1.50 3.39 -9.00
CA LYS A 88 -2.51 4.35 -9.45
C LYS A 88 -3.05 5.19 -8.28
N ARG A 89 -3.38 4.56 -7.15
CA ARG A 89 -3.85 5.26 -5.95
C ARG A 89 -2.78 6.19 -5.38
N LEU A 90 -1.52 5.77 -5.33
CA LEU A 90 -0.40 6.59 -4.87
C LEU A 90 -0.24 7.82 -5.78
N SER A 91 -0.27 7.62 -7.10
CA SER A 91 -0.24 8.69 -8.09
C SER A 91 -1.37 9.70 -7.87
N GLN A 92 -2.61 9.23 -7.65
CA GLN A 92 -3.75 10.08 -7.31
C GLN A 92 -3.57 10.85 -6.00
N MET A 93 -3.08 10.19 -4.94
CA MET A 93 -2.82 10.85 -3.65
C MET A 93 -1.76 11.95 -3.75
N LEU A 94 -0.74 11.75 -4.60
CA LEU A 94 0.29 12.75 -4.88
C LEU A 94 -0.27 13.92 -5.72
N GLU A 95 -1.11 13.64 -6.72
CA GLU A 95 -1.78 14.66 -7.55
C GLU A 95 -2.79 15.50 -6.77
N ASP A 96 -3.64 14.87 -5.95
CA ASP A 96 -4.61 15.56 -5.10
C ASP A 96 -3.90 16.53 -4.15
N THR A 97 -2.71 16.17 -3.68
CA THR A 97 -1.90 17.07 -2.85
C THR A 97 -1.50 18.33 -3.61
N LYS A 98 -1.17 18.27 -4.90
CA LYS A 98 -0.89 19.47 -5.71
C LYS A 98 -2.11 20.40 -5.85
N LYS A 99 -3.34 19.86 -5.83
CA LYS A 99 -4.58 20.65 -5.89
C LYS A 99 -4.97 21.24 -4.54
N THR A 100 -4.84 20.49 -3.46
CA THR A 100 -5.18 20.98 -2.11
C THR A 100 -4.35 22.21 -1.75
N TRP A 101 -3.07 22.28 -2.15
CA TRP A 101 -2.21 23.43 -1.85
C TRP A 101 -2.47 24.69 -2.69
N ARG A 102 -2.99 24.56 -3.91
CA ARG A 102 -3.27 25.73 -4.76
C ARG A 102 -4.51 26.52 -4.33
N ASN A 103 -5.39 25.90 -3.53
CA ASN A 103 -6.59 26.54 -2.96
C ASN A 103 -6.49 26.82 -1.44
N SER A 104 -5.39 26.45 -0.77
CA SER A 104 -5.25 26.60 0.69
C SER A 104 -4.45 27.84 1.11
N HIS A 105 -4.63 28.96 0.39
CA HIS A 105 -4.38 30.30 0.95
C HIS A 105 -5.58 30.83 1.75
N VAL A 106 -6.52 29.97 2.16
CA VAL A 106 -7.58 30.32 3.11
C VAL A 106 -7.83 29.16 4.08
N PHE A 107 -6.87 28.88 4.96
CA PHE A 107 -7.19 28.24 6.25
C PHE A 107 -6.36 28.88 7.37
N CYS A 108 -6.33 30.22 7.36
CA CYS A 108 -5.88 31.01 8.49
C CYS A 108 -7.08 31.29 9.40
N LYS A 109 -6.95 30.86 10.66
CA LYS A 109 -7.77 31.20 11.83
C LYS A 109 -9.23 30.74 11.81
N GLN A 110 -9.53 29.77 12.66
CA GLN A 110 -10.53 29.95 13.73
C GLN A 110 -10.41 28.83 14.77
N SER A 111 -9.70 29.12 15.86
CA SER A 111 -10.17 28.72 17.18
C SER A 111 -10.00 29.94 18.07
N LYS A 112 -11.13 30.57 18.39
CA LYS A 112 -11.31 31.21 19.69
C LYS A 112 -11.40 30.11 20.75
#